data_AF-A0A957F4U3-F1
#
_entry.id   AF-A0A957F4U3-F1
#
_cell.length_a   1.000
_cell.length_b   1.000
_cell.length_c   1.000
_cell.angle_alpha   90.00
_cell.angle_beta   90.00
_cell.angle_gamma   90.00
#
_symmetry.space_group_name_H-M   'P 1'
#
loop_
_entity.id
_entity.type
_entity.pdbx_description
1 polymer ?
#
loop_
_entity_poly.entity_id
_entity_poly.type
_entity_poly.pdbx_seq_one_letter_code
_entity_poly.pdbx_strand_id
1 'polypeptide(L)'
;MNSKLSQWCNGLIEMGWLAAVVAVPLFFNIHSDRVFEPDKLTLLRSIALLMSAAWLVKFINDEGWRDLDWLRWGSERSVWKRPFVLPVFLLVAIYLLSNLFSVTPRVSWAGSYQRLQGTYTTLSYIVVLTLIAATMRTRAQVGRVVTAIIITSIPIAFYGMLQHFDLDPLPWGGDTQRRIAGHMGNAIFIAAYLIMVVPLTLARILDAFTNILSDEELSYADVIRASIYIFALAIQVLAIYWSFSRGPWLGLGVGLF
;
A
#
# COMPACT_ATOMS: atom_id res chain seq x y z
N MET A 1 26.16 16.11 7.48
CA MET A 1 25.46 16.83 8.58
C MET A 1 23.97 16.75 8.29
N ASN A 2 23.16 16.15 9.17
CA ASN A 2 21.71 16.10 8.95
C ASN A 2 21.11 17.49 9.19
N SER A 3 20.86 18.24 8.12
CA SER A 3 20.18 19.53 8.23
C SER A 3 18.76 19.34 8.78
N LYS A 4 18.20 20.37 9.42
CA LYS A 4 16.78 20.36 9.81
C LYS A 4 15.89 20.09 8.59
N LEU A 5 16.21 20.68 7.44
CA LEU A 5 15.46 20.49 6.19
C LEU A 5 15.46 19.02 5.73
N SER A 6 16.60 18.32 5.82
CA SER A 6 16.71 16.90 5.47
C SER A 6 15.84 16.02 6.40
N GLN A 7 15.77 16.36 7.69
CA GLN A 7 14.87 15.70 8.65
C GLN A 7 13.39 15.91 8.28
N TRP A 8 12.98 17.15 7.97
CA TRP A 8 11.61 17.44 7.51
C TRP A 8 11.27 16.68 6.22
N CYS A 9 12.17 16.63 5.25
CA CYS A 9 11.95 15.87 4.02
C CYS A 9 11.77 14.37 4.27
N ASN A 10 12.58 13.77 5.15
CA ASN A 10 12.40 12.37 5.54
C ASN A 10 11.04 12.16 6.22
N GLY A 11 10.62 13.08 7.10
CA GLY A 11 9.29 13.04 7.72
C GLY A 11 8.16 13.14 6.71
N LEU A 12 8.27 14.03 5.71
CA LEU A 12 7.28 14.16 4.63
C LEU A 12 7.19 12.90 3.76
N ILE A 13 8.32 12.29 3.42
CA ILE A 13 8.34 11.00 2.71
C ILE A 13 7.66 9.93 3.57
N GLU A 14 7.91 9.94 4.87
CA GLU A 14 7.27 9.02 5.82
C GLU A 14 5.76 9.14 5.84
N MET A 15 5.28 10.36 6.01
CA MET A 15 3.86 10.67 5.96
C MET A 15 3.25 10.34 4.60
N GLY A 16 4.01 10.52 3.51
CA GLY A 16 3.58 10.19 2.16
C GLY A 16 3.25 8.72 1.99
N TRP A 17 4.15 7.80 2.38
CA TRP A 17 3.84 6.36 2.25
C TRP A 17 2.80 5.89 3.27
N LEU A 18 2.70 6.48 4.46
CA LEU A 18 1.59 6.22 5.40
C LEU A 18 0.25 6.63 4.79
N ALA A 19 0.20 7.85 4.23
CA ALA A 19 -0.99 8.36 3.56
C ALA A 19 -1.36 7.50 2.35
N ALA A 20 -0.38 7.00 1.58
CA ALA A 20 -0.65 6.11 0.44
C ALA A 20 -1.36 4.82 0.89
N VAL A 21 -0.89 4.21 1.97
CA VAL A 21 -1.45 2.95 2.49
C VAL A 21 -2.84 3.14 3.11
N VAL A 22 -3.16 4.33 3.65
CA VAL A 22 -4.45 4.61 4.27
C VAL A 22 -5.45 5.17 3.26
N ALA A 23 -5.10 6.26 2.58
CA ALA A 23 -6.03 7.03 1.78
C ALA A 23 -6.37 6.32 0.47
N VAL A 24 -5.41 5.68 -0.21
CA VAL A 24 -5.66 5.06 -1.52
C VAL A 24 -6.64 3.88 -1.43
N PRO A 25 -6.53 2.96 -0.45
CA PRO A 25 -7.51 1.88 -0.34
C PRO A 25 -8.93 2.34 0.01
N LEU A 26 -9.05 3.38 0.84
CA LEU A 26 -10.34 3.91 1.32
C LEU A 26 -11.03 4.84 0.33
N PHE A 27 -10.28 5.50 -0.54
CA PHE A 27 -10.83 6.53 -1.40
C PHE A 27 -11.71 5.96 -2.51
N PHE A 28 -12.96 6.37 -2.61
CA PHE A 28 -13.75 6.23 -3.85
C PHE A 28 -14.65 7.45 -3.99
N ASN A 29 -15.06 7.77 -5.21
CA ASN A 29 -15.79 9.00 -5.51
C ASN A 29 -17.09 8.69 -6.26
N ILE A 30 -18.22 8.80 -5.56
CA ILE A 30 -19.55 8.53 -6.12
C ILE A 30 -19.96 9.50 -7.22
N HIS A 31 -19.29 10.66 -7.32
CA HIS A 31 -19.56 11.66 -8.36
C HIS A 31 -18.74 11.43 -9.64
N SER A 32 -17.83 10.46 -9.65
CA SER A 32 -17.03 10.08 -10.81
C SER A 32 -17.71 8.96 -11.59
N ASP A 33 -17.70 9.03 -12.93
CA ASP A 33 -18.19 7.95 -13.80
C ASP A 33 -17.45 6.62 -13.56
N ARG A 34 -16.23 6.71 -13.02
CA ARG A 34 -15.40 5.57 -12.61
C ARG A 34 -15.10 5.66 -11.12
N VAL A 35 -16.12 5.33 -10.33
CA VAL A 35 -16.16 5.50 -8.86
C VAL A 35 -14.91 4.98 -8.12
N PHE A 36 -14.34 3.86 -8.54
CA PHE A 36 -13.35 3.14 -7.73
C PHE A 36 -11.88 3.28 -8.16
N GLU A 37 -11.55 3.25 -9.46
CA GLU A 37 -10.15 3.02 -9.88
C GLU A 37 -9.37 4.29 -10.25
N PRO A 38 -9.79 5.12 -11.22
CA PRO A 38 -8.97 6.22 -11.71
C PRO A 38 -8.62 7.26 -10.64
N ASP A 39 -9.57 7.58 -9.76
CA ASP A 39 -9.36 8.61 -8.75
C ASP A 39 -8.38 8.14 -7.66
N LYS A 40 -8.40 6.84 -7.30
CA LYS A 40 -7.39 6.23 -6.41
C LYS A 40 -5.98 6.35 -6.98
N LEU A 41 -5.84 6.11 -8.29
CA LEU A 41 -4.55 6.22 -8.96
C LEU A 41 -4.08 7.66 -9.08
N THR A 42 -5.00 8.60 -9.28
CA THR A 42 -4.69 10.03 -9.28
C THR A 42 -4.21 10.50 -7.91
N LEU A 43 -4.85 10.04 -6.83
CA LEU A 43 -4.41 10.29 -5.46
C LEU A 43 -3.00 9.73 -5.23
N LEU A 44 -2.76 8.47 -5.62
CA LEU A 44 -1.44 7.85 -5.49
C LEU A 44 -0.35 8.58 -6.29
N ARG A 45 -0.63 8.94 -7.55
CA ARG A 45 0.29 9.73 -8.39
C ARG A 45 0.65 11.05 -7.73
N SER A 46 -0.34 11.71 -7.12
CA SER A 46 -0.14 12.98 -6.40
C SER A 46 0.74 12.79 -5.16
N ILE A 47 0.50 11.74 -4.37
CA ILE A 47 1.35 11.39 -3.21
C ILE A 47 2.78 11.10 -3.67
N ALA A 48 2.96 10.28 -4.72
CA ALA A 48 4.26 9.94 -5.28
C ALA A 48 5.01 11.18 -5.79
N LEU A 49 4.30 12.13 -6.40
CA LEU A 49 4.86 13.42 -6.85
C LEU A 49 5.36 14.24 -5.65
N LEU A 50 4.56 14.38 -4.59
CA LEU A 50 4.95 15.10 -3.38
C LEU A 50 6.16 14.45 -2.69
N MET A 51 6.18 13.12 -2.59
CA MET A 51 7.30 12.37 -2.06
C MET A 51 8.57 12.58 -2.91
N SER A 52 8.43 12.59 -4.24
CA SER A 52 9.54 12.84 -5.17
C SER A 52 10.09 14.25 -5.01
N ALA A 53 9.21 15.25 -4.85
CA ALA A 53 9.61 16.63 -4.60
C ALA A 53 10.36 16.76 -3.27
N ALA A 54 9.86 16.15 -2.19
CA ALA A 54 10.55 16.14 -0.89
C ALA A 54 11.92 15.45 -0.98
N TRP A 55 12.01 14.34 -1.72
CA TRP A 55 13.28 13.67 -1.96
C TRP A 55 14.26 14.53 -2.76
N LEU A 56 13.78 15.25 -3.80
CA LEU A 56 14.61 16.13 -4.61
C LEU A 56 15.13 17.31 -3.79
N VAL A 57 14.29 17.95 -2.97
CA VAL A 57 14.71 19.02 -2.05
C VAL A 57 15.78 18.53 -1.10
N LYS A 58 15.60 17.33 -0.53
CA LYS A 58 16.61 16.70 0.32
C LYS A 58 17.91 16.44 -0.43
N PHE A 59 17.84 15.84 -1.63
CA PHE A 59 19.00 15.53 -2.45
C PHE A 59 19.81 16.80 -2.78
N ILE A 60 19.12 17.91 -3.05
CA ILE A 60 19.75 19.20 -3.31
C ILE A 60 20.39 19.77 -2.04
N ASN A 61 19.67 19.76 -0.92
CA ASN A 61 20.19 20.27 0.35
C ASN A 61 21.42 19.51 0.83
N ASP A 62 21.43 18.19 0.66
CA ASP A 62 22.52 17.32 1.10
C ASP A 62 23.67 17.27 0.07
N GLU A 63 23.57 18.07 -1.01
CA GLU A 63 24.51 18.14 -2.13
C GLU A 63 24.85 16.74 -2.67
N GLY A 64 23.84 15.89 -2.82
CA GLY A 64 24.00 14.46 -3.14
C GLY A 64 24.71 14.18 -4.47
N TRP A 65 24.89 15.20 -5.33
CA TRP A 65 25.70 15.13 -6.55
C TRP A 65 27.22 15.16 -6.28
N ARG A 66 27.68 15.56 -5.10
CA ARG A 66 29.12 15.62 -4.77
C ARG A 66 29.72 14.24 -4.51
N ASP A 67 28.91 13.29 -4.06
CA ASP A 67 29.29 11.90 -3.85
C ASP A 67 28.38 10.98 -4.67
N LEU A 68 28.84 10.61 -5.87
CA LEU A 68 28.16 9.69 -6.79
C LEU A 68 28.80 8.30 -6.79
N ASP A 69 29.68 7.99 -5.83
CA ASP A 69 30.33 6.68 -5.77
C ASP A 69 29.33 5.55 -5.53
N TRP A 70 28.17 5.85 -4.95
CA TRP A 70 27.06 4.91 -4.80
C TRP A 70 26.41 4.50 -6.12
N LEU A 71 26.64 5.23 -7.23
CA LEU A 71 26.10 4.87 -8.55
C LEU A 71 27.08 4.03 -9.38
N ARG A 72 28.37 4.04 -9.02
CA ARG A 72 29.44 3.34 -9.76
C ARG A 72 29.37 1.84 -9.52
N TRP A 73 29.45 1.04 -10.58
CA TRP A 73 29.34 -0.43 -10.49
C TRP A 73 30.49 -1.06 -9.67
N GLY A 74 31.71 -0.55 -9.83
CA GLY A 74 32.92 -1.05 -9.13
C GLY A 74 32.99 -0.70 -7.63
N SER A 75 32.14 0.20 -7.14
CA SER A 75 32.16 0.64 -5.73
C SER A 75 31.54 -0.41 -4.79
N GLU A 76 32.07 -0.53 -3.58
CA GLU A 76 31.44 -1.33 -2.51
C GLU A 76 30.07 -0.78 -2.10
N ARG A 77 29.89 0.54 -2.19
CA ARG A 77 28.64 1.23 -1.81
C ARG A 77 27.62 1.30 -2.93
N SER A 78 27.85 0.58 -4.03
CA SER A 78 27.04 0.64 -5.24
C SER A 78 25.59 0.19 -5.00
N VAL A 79 24.61 0.97 -5.46
CA VAL A 79 23.20 0.56 -5.44
C VAL A 79 22.93 -0.66 -6.30
N TRP A 80 23.73 -0.89 -7.34
CA TRP A 80 23.60 -2.05 -8.22
C TRP A 80 23.85 -3.39 -7.51
N LYS A 81 24.57 -3.37 -6.38
CA LYS A 81 24.79 -4.56 -5.54
C LYS A 81 23.57 -4.93 -4.69
N ARG A 82 22.54 -4.08 -4.63
CA ARG A 82 21.30 -4.40 -3.90
C ARG A 82 20.42 -5.30 -4.77
N PRO A 83 19.92 -6.43 -4.24
CA PRO A 83 19.32 -7.50 -5.04
C PRO A 83 18.09 -7.06 -5.85
N PHE A 84 17.30 -6.10 -5.32
CA PHE A 84 16.08 -5.62 -5.98
C PHE A 84 16.30 -4.45 -6.95
N VAL A 85 17.48 -3.83 -7.00
CA VAL A 85 17.70 -2.65 -7.85
C VAL A 85 17.74 -3.04 -9.32
N LEU A 86 18.42 -4.12 -9.69
CA LEU A 86 18.50 -4.57 -11.08
C LEU A 86 17.13 -4.99 -11.63
N PRO A 87 16.31 -5.83 -10.96
CA PRO A 87 14.96 -6.15 -11.42
C PRO A 87 14.06 -4.93 -11.58
N VAL A 88 14.09 -3.98 -10.63
CA VAL A 88 13.29 -2.75 -10.72
C VAL A 88 13.76 -1.88 -11.88
N PHE A 89 15.08 -1.75 -12.10
CA PHE A 89 15.62 -1.01 -13.23
C PHE A 89 15.20 -1.62 -14.58
N LEU A 90 15.31 -2.95 -14.72
CA LEU A 90 14.87 -3.65 -15.92
C LEU A 90 13.37 -3.48 -16.16
N LEU A 91 12.56 -3.50 -15.10
CA LEU A 91 11.12 -3.20 -15.19
C LEU A 91 10.86 -1.78 -15.70
N VAL A 92 11.55 -0.77 -15.16
CA VAL A 92 11.44 0.61 -15.66
C VAL A 92 11.82 0.68 -17.13
N ALA A 93 12.96 0.08 -17.51
CA ALA A 93 13.42 0.07 -18.90
C ALA A 93 12.40 -0.59 -19.83
N ILE A 94 11.81 -1.72 -19.44
CA ILE A 94 10.81 -2.42 -20.27
C ILE A 94 9.54 -1.61 -20.45
N TYR A 95 9.08 -0.88 -19.43
CA TYR A 95 7.91 0.00 -19.51
C TYR A 95 8.17 1.22 -20.40
N LEU A 96 9.38 1.80 -20.34
CA LEU A 96 9.76 2.91 -21.19
C LEU A 96 9.92 2.48 -22.65
N LEU A 97 10.57 1.35 -22.91
CA LEU A 97 10.72 0.79 -24.25
C LEU A 97 9.35 0.41 -24.84
N SER A 98 8.51 -0.30 -24.07
CA SER A 98 7.15 -0.64 -24.50
C SER A 98 6.31 0.59 -24.83
N ASN A 99 6.49 1.68 -24.06
CA ASN A 99 5.80 2.94 -24.32
C ASN A 99 6.31 3.64 -25.58
N LEU A 100 7.63 3.64 -25.81
CA LEU A 100 8.26 4.24 -27.00
C LEU A 100 7.81 3.54 -28.29
N PHE A 101 7.70 2.22 -28.27
CA PHE A 101 7.26 1.41 -29.41
C PHE A 101 5.75 1.15 -29.45
N SER A 102 4.96 1.83 -28.60
CA SER A 102 3.52 1.62 -28.53
C SER A 102 2.79 2.18 -29.76
N VAL A 103 1.79 1.43 -30.25
CA VAL A 103 0.86 1.90 -31.29
C VAL A 103 -0.01 3.06 -30.79
N THR A 104 -0.24 3.15 -29.48
CA THR A 104 -1.02 4.22 -28.84
C THR A 104 -0.25 4.84 -27.66
N PRO A 105 0.83 5.62 -27.92
CA PRO A 105 1.73 6.10 -26.87
C PRO A 105 1.05 6.87 -25.75
N ARG A 106 -0.02 7.63 -26.06
CA ARG A 106 -0.78 8.37 -25.04
C ARG A 106 -1.50 7.45 -24.06
N VAL A 107 -2.12 6.38 -24.55
CA VAL A 107 -2.82 5.40 -23.70
C VAL A 107 -1.81 4.56 -22.94
N SER A 108 -0.71 4.18 -23.59
CA SER A 108 0.39 3.47 -22.92
C SER A 108 0.98 4.28 -21.76
N TRP A 109 1.17 5.59 -21.95
CA TRP A 109 1.74 6.46 -20.92
C TRP A 109 0.74 6.76 -19.79
N ALA A 110 -0.43 7.28 -20.14
CA ALA A 110 -1.41 7.79 -19.18
C ALA A 110 -2.35 6.72 -18.62
N GLY A 111 -2.51 5.61 -19.32
CA GLY A 111 -3.53 4.59 -19.06
C GLY A 111 -4.86 4.89 -19.75
N SER A 112 -5.72 3.88 -19.85
CA SER A 112 -7.08 4.06 -20.38
C SER A 112 -7.96 4.86 -19.42
N TYR A 113 -9.01 5.50 -19.93
CA TYR A 113 -9.96 6.25 -19.09
C TYR A 113 -10.58 5.40 -17.96
N GLN A 114 -10.82 4.11 -18.22
CA GLN A 114 -11.48 3.21 -17.26
C GLN A 114 -10.58 2.81 -16.08
N ARG A 115 -9.28 2.67 -16.34
CA ARG A 115 -8.34 2.05 -15.39
C ARG A 115 -7.27 3.01 -14.91
N LEU A 116 -6.92 4.02 -15.72
CA LEU A 116 -5.79 4.94 -15.52
C LEU A 116 -4.47 4.20 -15.21
N GLN A 117 -4.35 2.96 -15.69
CA GLN A 117 -3.17 2.11 -15.57
C GLN A 117 -2.30 2.26 -16.83
N GLY A 118 -1.19 2.97 -16.70
CA GLY A 118 -0.20 3.18 -17.75
C GLY A 118 1.20 3.36 -17.15
N THR A 119 2.20 3.59 -17.99
CA THR A 119 3.60 3.74 -17.57
C THR A 119 3.76 4.77 -16.46
N TYR A 120 3.04 5.90 -16.49
CA TYR A 120 3.12 6.90 -15.43
C TYR A 120 2.65 6.38 -14.05
N THR A 121 1.59 5.56 -14.01
CA THR A 121 1.15 4.92 -12.75
C THR A 121 2.18 3.89 -12.28
N THR A 122 2.71 3.08 -13.19
CA THR A 122 3.73 2.09 -12.85
C THR A 122 4.97 2.76 -12.27
N LEU A 123 5.43 3.85 -12.87
CA LEU A 123 6.55 4.64 -12.34
C LEU A 123 6.22 5.24 -10.97
N SER A 124 4.97 5.65 -10.73
CA SER A 124 4.53 6.13 -9.41
C SER A 124 4.60 5.04 -8.33
N TYR A 125 4.20 3.80 -8.65
CA TYR A 125 4.40 2.66 -7.73
C TYR A 125 5.88 2.44 -7.42
N ILE A 126 6.75 2.51 -8.44
CA ILE A 126 8.20 2.33 -8.31
C ILE A 126 8.82 3.46 -7.48
N VAL A 127 8.37 4.70 -7.64
CA VAL A 127 8.78 5.83 -6.80
C VAL A 127 8.45 5.56 -5.33
N VAL A 128 7.21 5.17 -5.02
CA VAL A 128 6.81 4.86 -3.64
C VAL A 128 7.67 3.73 -3.07
N LEU A 129 7.85 2.63 -3.83
CA LEU A 129 8.70 1.49 -3.44
C LEU A 129 10.15 1.92 -3.16
N THR A 130 10.77 2.65 -4.08
CA THR A 130 12.17 3.04 -3.98
C THR A 130 12.41 4.03 -2.85
N LEU A 131 11.48 4.97 -2.62
CA LEU A 131 11.55 5.90 -1.50
C LEU A 131 11.38 5.19 -0.17
N ILE A 132 10.43 4.25 -0.05
CA ILE A 132 10.31 3.40 1.15
C ILE A 132 11.63 2.65 1.40
N ALA A 133 12.18 1.97 0.38
CA ALA A 133 13.44 1.24 0.50
C ALA A 133 14.64 2.14 0.84
N ALA A 134 14.59 3.43 0.47
CA ALA A 134 15.64 4.40 0.74
C ALA A 134 15.51 5.09 2.12
N THR A 135 14.30 5.23 2.67
CA THR A 135 14.06 6.00 3.90
C THR A 135 13.64 5.16 5.11
N MET A 136 13.17 3.93 4.90
CA MET A 136 12.82 3.03 5.99
C MET A 136 14.08 2.42 6.59
N ARG A 137 14.42 2.87 7.81
CA ARG A 137 15.66 2.52 8.51
C ARG A 137 15.43 1.89 9.87
N THR A 138 14.20 1.94 10.41
CA THR A 138 13.91 1.48 11.77
C THR A 138 12.77 0.47 11.80
N ARG A 139 12.80 -0.46 12.77
CA ARG A 139 11.68 -1.38 13.02
C ARG A 139 10.40 -0.63 13.43
N ALA A 140 10.52 0.53 14.07
CA ALA A 140 9.38 1.36 14.41
C ALA A 140 8.61 1.86 13.16
N GLN A 141 9.31 2.20 12.08
CA GLN A 141 8.67 2.58 10.81
C GLN A 141 7.89 1.42 10.19
N VAL A 142 8.48 0.22 10.17
CA VAL A 142 7.77 -1.01 9.75
C VAL A 142 6.55 -1.24 10.65
N GLY A 143 6.74 -1.04 11.96
CA GLY A 143 5.72 -1.00 12.99
C GLY A 143 4.49 -0.20 12.57
N ARG A 144 4.72 1.08 12.23
CA ARG A 144 3.71 2.05 11.81
C ARG A 144 3.03 1.68 10.50
N VAL A 145 3.77 1.24 9.47
CA VAL A 145 3.16 0.77 8.20
C VAL A 145 2.17 -0.35 8.47
N VAL A 146 2.62 -1.40 9.18
CA VAL A 146 1.79 -2.58 9.45
C VAL A 146 0.54 -2.20 10.23
N THR A 147 0.68 -1.37 11.27
CA THR A 147 -0.47 -0.87 12.02
C THR A 147 -1.42 -0.05 11.12
N ALA A 148 -0.88 0.81 10.24
CA ALA A 148 -1.69 1.57 9.29
C ALA A 148 -2.45 0.66 8.32
N ILE A 149 -1.82 -0.39 7.78
CA ILE A 149 -2.47 -1.40 6.92
C ILE A 149 -3.65 -2.06 7.66
N ILE A 150 -3.42 -2.53 8.89
CA ILE A 150 -4.43 -3.21 9.70
C ILE A 150 -5.60 -2.26 10.02
N ILE A 151 -5.30 -1.05 10.52
CA ILE A 151 -6.33 -0.05 10.83
C ILE A 151 -7.15 0.29 9.57
N THR A 152 -6.50 0.44 8.42
CA THR A 152 -7.18 0.73 7.14
C THR A 152 -8.08 -0.42 6.69
N SER A 153 -7.73 -1.67 7.00
CA SER A 153 -8.55 -2.83 6.65
C SER A 153 -9.88 -2.89 7.42
N ILE A 154 -9.96 -2.28 8.60
CA ILE A 154 -11.16 -2.29 9.44
C ILE A 154 -12.35 -1.63 8.73
N PRO A 155 -12.29 -0.33 8.34
CA PRO A 155 -13.39 0.29 7.60
C PRO A 155 -13.63 -0.38 6.24
N ILE A 156 -12.60 -0.93 5.58
CA ILE A 156 -12.77 -1.66 4.32
C ILE A 156 -13.65 -2.91 4.50
N ALA A 157 -13.30 -3.74 5.48
CA ALA A 157 -14.06 -4.94 5.81
C ALA A 157 -15.47 -4.56 6.28
N PHE A 158 -15.57 -3.59 7.19
CA PHE A 158 -16.84 -3.14 7.76
C PHE A 158 -17.79 -2.60 6.70
N TYR A 159 -17.31 -1.79 5.74
CA TYR A 159 -18.13 -1.31 4.64
C TYR A 159 -18.64 -2.46 3.75
N GLY A 160 -17.82 -3.48 3.53
CA GLY A 160 -18.26 -4.72 2.89
C GLY A 160 -19.37 -5.44 3.67
N MET A 161 -19.32 -5.42 5.02
CA MET A 161 -20.40 -6.00 5.84
C MET A 161 -21.71 -5.20 5.70
N LEU A 162 -21.64 -3.86 5.64
CA LEU A 162 -22.82 -3.02 5.41
C LEU A 162 -23.49 -3.36 4.07
N GLN A 163 -22.70 -3.62 3.03
CA GLN A 163 -23.21 -4.10 1.74
C GLN A 163 -23.93 -5.45 1.87
N HIS A 164 -23.35 -6.40 2.59
CA HIS A 164 -23.94 -7.72 2.80
C HIS A 164 -25.32 -7.66 3.47
N PHE A 165 -25.47 -6.78 4.46
CA PHE A 165 -26.71 -6.62 5.25
C PHE A 165 -27.73 -5.65 4.65
N ASP A 166 -27.54 -5.20 3.41
CA ASP A 166 -28.42 -4.22 2.77
C ASP A 166 -28.53 -2.88 3.53
N LEU A 167 -27.44 -2.47 4.17
CA LEU A 167 -27.31 -1.20 4.89
C LEU A 167 -26.52 -0.14 4.10
N ASP A 168 -26.06 -0.48 2.90
CA ASP A 168 -25.39 0.45 1.98
C ASP A 168 -26.43 1.16 1.10
N PRO A 169 -26.68 2.47 1.28
CA PRO A 169 -27.72 3.18 0.55
C PRO A 169 -27.31 3.52 -0.90
N LEU A 170 -26.08 3.21 -1.31
CA LEU A 170 -25.55 3.59 -2.61
C LEU A 170 -26.07 2.65 -3.71
N PRO A 171 -26.56 3.20 -4.85
CA PRO A 171 -27.21 2.42 -5.91
C PRO A 171 -26.18 1.74 -6.82
N TRP A 172 -25.44 0.77 -6.30
CA TRP A 172 -24.44 0.04 -7.07
C TRP A 172 -25.07 -0.78 -8.20
N GLY A 173 -24.45 -0.77 -9.38
CA GLY A 173 -24.94 -1.51 -10.55
C GLY A 173 -24.82 -3.04 -10.46
N GLY A 174 -24.26 -3.58 -9.38
CA GLY A 174 -24.08 -5.03 -9.17
C GLY A 174 -24.61 -5.47 -7.80
N ASP A 175 -24.87 -6.76 -7.64
CA ASP A 175 -25.34 -7.35 -6.39
C ASP A 175 -24.20 -7.44 -5.35
N THR A 176 -24.03 -6.35 -4.61
CA THR A 176 -23.05 -6.23 -3.53
C THR A 176 -23.48 -6.93 -2.24
N GLN A 177 -24.76 -7.33 -2.13
CA GLN A 177 -25.26 -8.07 -0.97
C GLN A 177 -24.76 -9.51 -0.99
N ARG A 178 -24.89 -10.19 -2.14
CA ARG A 178 -24.42 -11.56 -2.30
C ARG A 178 -22.91 -11.64 -2.40
N ARG A 179 -22.26 -10.66 -3.05
CA ARG A 179 -20.81 -10.61 -3.22
C ARG A 179 -20.29 -9.22 -2.92
N ILE A 180 -19.80 -9.06 -1.70
CA ILE A 180 -19.34 -7.75 -1.22
C ILE A 180 -18.23 -7.20 -2.11
N ALA A 181 -18.27 -5.89 -2.36
CA ALA A 181 -17.29 -5.19 -3.20
C ALA A 181 -16.45 -4.19 -2.38
N GLY A 182 -17.03 -3.66 -1.30
CA GLY A 182 -16.49 -2.62 -0.43
C GLY A 182 -15.90 -1.44 -1.20
N HIS A 183 -14.82 -0.88 -0.66
CA HIS A 183 -14.15 0.28 -1.27
C HIS A 183 -13.46 -0.05 -2.60
N MET A 184 -13.38 -1.33 -3.00
CA MET A 184 -12.66 -1.75 -4.21
C MET A 184 -13.57 -1.95 -5.42
N GLY A 185 -14.89 -1.88 -5.25
CA GLY A 185 -15.86 -2.04 -6.34
C GLY A 185 -15.88 -3.44 -6.97
N ASN A 186 -15.15 -4.40 -6.39
CA ASN A 186 -15.04 -5.76 -6.90
C ASN A 186 -14.69 -6.75 -5.79
N ALA A 187 -15.47 -7.83 -5.69
CA ALA A 187 -15.31 -8.88 -4.69
C ALA A 187 -13.93 -9.57 -4.72
N ILE A 188 -13.34 -9.74 -5.91
CA ILE A 188 -12.00 -10.32 -6.06
C ILE A 188 -10.94 -9.37 -5.48
N PHE A 189 -11.10 -8.06 -5.69
CA PHE A 189 -10.11 -7.06 -5.27
C PHE A 189 -10.13 -6.83 -3.76
N ILE A 190 -11.32 -6.71 -3.14
CA ILE A 190 -11.41 -6.62 -1.67
C ILE A 190 -10.82 -7.87 -1.01
N ALA A 191 -11.16 -9.05 -1.52
CA ALA A 191 -10.63 -10.29 -0.97
C ALA A 191 -9.11 -10.38 -1.13
N ALA A 192 -8.58 -10.11 -2.33
CA ALA A 192 -7.14 -10.10 -2.59
C ALA A 192 -6.39 -9.09 -1.69
N TYR A 193 -6.97 -7.91 -1.46
CA TYR A 193 -6.44 -6.94 -0.50
C TYR A 193 -6.39 -7.53 0.91
N LEU A 194 -7.51 -8.06 1.41
CA LEU A 194 -7.61 -8.58 2.78
C LEU A 194 -6.71 -9.79 3.01
N ILE A 195 -6.49 -10.68 2.03
CA ILE A 195 -5.56 -11.80 2.23
C ILE A 195 -4.12 -11.33 2.50
N MET A 196 -3.71 -10.19 1.93
CA MET A 196 -2.39 -9.62 2.21
C MET A 196 -2.32 -9.02 3.61
N VAL A 197 -3.46 -8.61 4.18
CA VAL A 197 -3.55 -8.03 5.52
C VAL A 197 -3.62 -9.09 6.62
N VAL A 198 -4.23 -10.24 6.36
CA VAL A 198 -4.45 -11.30 7.36
C VAL A 198 -3.14 -11.76 8.03
N PRO A 199 -2.04 -12.11 7.31
CA PRO A 199 -0.79 -12.52 7.95
C PRO A 199 -0.19 -11.43 8.84
N LEU A 200 -0.31 -10.16 8.44
CA LEU A 200 0.18 -9.03 9.23
C LEU A 200 -0.62 -8.84 10.52
N THR A 201 -1.94 -9.06 10.44
CA THR A 201 -2.84 -9.01 11.59
C THR A 201 -2.55 -10.16 12.55
N LEU A 202 -2.36 -11.38 12.01
CA LEU A 202 -2.01 -12.56 12.79
C LEU A 202 -0.68 -12.38 13.53
N ALA A 203 0.36 -11.88 12.85
CA ALA A 203 1.63 -11.56 13.47
C ALA A 203 1.47 -10.60 14.66
N ARG A 204 0.61 -9.58 14.52
CA ARG A 204 0.35 -8.61 15.60
C ARG A 204 -0.48 -9.16 16.75
N ILE A 205 -1.36 -10.14 16.49
CA ILE A 205 -2.06 -10.88 17.54
C ILE A 205 -1.06 -11.71 18.34
N LEU A 206 -0.16 -12.43 17.66
CA LEU A 206 0.88 -13.22 18.32
C LEU A 206 1.80 -12.33 19.17
N ASP A 207 2.28 -11.22 18.61
CA ASP A 207 3.10 -10.22 19.35
C ASP A 207 2.35 -9.69 20.60
N ALA A 208 1.05 -9.41 20.49
CA ALA A 208 0.26 -8.93 21.61
C ALA A 208 0.08 -9.98 22.70
N PHE A 209 -0.18 -11.24 22.34
CA PHE A 209 -0.28 -12.33 23.30
C PHE A 209 1.05 -12.64 23.97
N THR A 210 2.17 -12.61 23.24
CA THR A 210 3.50 -12.83 23.83
C THR A 210 3.83 -11.78 24.87
N ASN A 211 3.46 -10.51 24.64
CA ASN A 211 3.67 -9.44 25.61
C ASN A 211 2.81 -9.66 26.86
N ILE A 212 1.51 -9.94 26.70
CA ILE A 212 0.58 -10.24 27.81
C ILE A 212 1.08 -11.41 28.68
N LEU A 213 1.68 -12.44 28.07
CA LEU A 213 2.18 -13.62 28.79
C LEU A 213 3.57 -13.45 29.41
N SER A 214 4.35 -12.46 28.96
CA SER A 214 5.72 -12.23 29.44
C SER A 214 5.83 -11.10 30.46
N ASP A 215 4.85 -10.18 30.47
CA ASP A 215 4.80 -9.10 31.46
C ASP A 215 4.34 -9.62 32.83
N GLU A 216 5.04 -9.20 33.89
CA GLU A 216 4.72 -9.58 35.29
C GLU A 216 3.36 -8.99 35.75
N GLU A 217 2.93 -7.88 35.14
CA GLU A 217 1.65 -7.24 35.40
C GLU A 217 0.84 -7.08 34.11
N LEU A 218 -0.45 -7.39 34.17
CA LEU A 218 -1.36 -7.25 33.04
C LEU A 218 -1.61 -5.76 32.72
N SER A 219 -1.03 -5.30 31.62
CA SER A 219 -1.31 -3.99 31.05
C SER A 219 -2.66 -3.97 30.31
N TYR A 220 -3.59 -3.14 30.77
CA TYR A 220 -4.89 -2.94 30.09
C TYR A 220 -4.73 -2.50 28.62
N ALA A 221 -3.65 -1.79 28.30
CA ALA A 221 -3.37 -1.34 26.95
C ALA A 221 -3.09 -2.52 25.99
N ASP A 222 -2.42 -3.56 26.48
CA ASP A 222 -2.09 -4.74 25.67
C ASP A 222 -3.31 -5.63 25.47
N VAL A 223 -4.18 -5.74 26.47
CA VAL A 223 -5.48 -6.41 26.34
C VAL A 223 -6.34 -5.71 25.27
N ILE A 224 -6.49 -4.39 25.36
CA ILE A 224 -7.26 -3.62 24.36
C ILE A 224 -6.66 -3.79 22.96
N ARG A 225 -5.33 -3.72 22.84
CA ARG A 225 -4.63 -3.91 21.57
C ARG A 225 -4.89 -5.30 20.98
N ALA A 226 -4.79 -6.36 21.79
CA ALA A 226 -5.09 -7.72 21.37
C ALA A 226 -6.55 -7.84 20.91
N SER A 227 -7.50 -7.29 21.66
CA SER A 227 -8.92 -7.29 21.29
C SER A 227 -9.17 -6.60 19.94
N ILE A 228 -8.54 -5.45 19.70
CA ILE A 228 -8.66 -4.73 18.41
C ILE A 228 -8.14 -5.60 17.25
N TYR A 229 -6.99 -6.26 17.42
CA TYR A 229 -6.44 -7.10 16.36
C TYR A 229 -7.28 -8.37 16.11
N ILE A 230 -7.81 -9.00 17.15
CA ILE A 230 -8.73 -10.13 17.04
C ILE A 230 -10.00 -9.72 16.32
N PHE A 231 -10.58 -8.58 16.70
CA PHE A 231 -11.76 -8.02 16.03
C PHE A 231 -11.47 -7.74 14.55
N ALA A 232 -10.33 -7.09 14.25
CA ALA A 232 -9.90 -6.83 12.88
C ALA A 232 -9.76 -8.12 12.07
N LEU A 233 -9.13 -9.16 12.63
CA LEU A 233 -9.01 -10.46 11.97
C LEU A 233 -10.38 -11.08 11.68
N ALA A 234 -11.30 -11.04 12.65
CA ALA A 234 -12.64 -11.61 12.49
C ALA A 234 -13.41 -10.95 11.33
N ILE A 235 -13.42 -9.62 11.27
CA ILE A 235 -14.11 -8.91 10.19
C ILE A 235 -13.39 -9.07 8.84
N GLN A 236 -12.05 -9.17 8.83
CA GLN A 236 -11.28 -9.46 7.61
C GLN A 236 -11.67 -10.83 7.03
N VAL A 237 -11.72 -11.88 7.87
CA VAL A 237 -12.07 -13.24 7.43
C VAL A 237 -13.53 -13.31 6.98
N LEU A 238 -14.47 -12.68 7.70
CA LEU A 238 -15.87 -12.60 7.28
C LEU A 238 -16.03 -11.89 5.93
N ALA A 239 -15.33 -10.78 5.73
CA ALA A 239 -15.35 -10.07 4.46
C ALA A 239 -14.75 -10.92 3.31
N ILE A 240 -13.66 -11.64 3.55
CA ILE A 240 -13.11 -12.58 2.57
C ILE A 240 -14.14 -13.67 2.25
N TYR A 241 -14.85 -14.18 3.25
CA TYR A 241 -15.90 -15.18 3.06
C TYR A 241 -17.05 -14.66 2.19
N TRP A 242 -17.61 -13.50 2.53
CA TRP A 242 -18.71 -12.89 1.77
C TRP A 242 -18.31 -12.35 0.39
N SER A 243 -17.02 -12.30 0.06
CA SER A 243 -16.58 -12.03 -1.32
C SER A 243 -16.88 -13.19 -2.28
N PHE A 244 -17.03 -14.41 -1.75
CA PHE A 244 -17.12 -15.67 -2.49
C PHE A 244 -16.02 -15.84 -3.55
N SER A 245 -14.82 -15.31 -3.30
CA SER A 245 -13.69 -15.39 -4.23
C SER A 245 -12.79 -16.59 -3.92
N ARG A 246 -12.76 -17.58 -4.82
CA ARG A 246 -12.02 -18.85 -4.62
C ARG A 246 -10.50 -18.70 -4.57
N GLY A 247 -9.93 -17.79 -5.36
CA GLY A 247 -8.47 -17.55 -5.39
C GLY A 247 -7.92 -17.08 -4.04
N PRO A 248 -8.51 -16.06 -3.42
CA PRO A 248 -8.22 -15.62 -2.05
C PRO A 248 -8.28 -16.73 -1.00
N TRP A 249 -9.26 -17.65 -1.07
CA TRP A 249 -9.34 -18.79 -0.16
C TRP A 249 -8.16 -19.76 -0.30
N LEU A 250 -7.77 -20.08 -1.53
CA LEU A 250 -6.57 -20.89 -1.78
C LEU A 250 -5.30 -20.17 -1.33
N GLY A 251 -5.22 -18.86 -1.56
CA GLY A 251 -4.10 -18.02 -1.14
C GLY A 251 -3.97 -17.93 0.38
N LEU A 252 -5.07 -17.81 1.13
CA LEU A 252 -5.06 -17.89 2.58
C LEU A 252 -4.63 -19.27 3.07
N GLY A 253 -5.15 -20.33 2.45
CA GLY A 253 -4.77 -21.70 2.78
C GLY A 253 -3.26 -21.92 2.66
N VAL A 254 -2.68 -21.55 1.52
CA VAL A 254 -1.22 -21.69 1.29
C VAL A 254 -0.40 -20.72 2.13
N GLY A 255 -0.85 -19.46 2.29
CA GLY A 255 -0.08 -18.43 2.98
C GLY A 255 -0.02 -18.56 4.51
N LEU A 256 -0.83 -19.44 5.09
CA LEU A 256 -0.81 -19.76 6.53
C LEU A 256 -0.02 -21.04 6.85
N PHE A 257 0.42 -21.80 5.85
CA PHE A 257 1.34 -22.94 5.99
C PHE A 257 2.80 -22.47 5.86
#